data_AF-A0A7K4H7T3-F1
#
_entry.id   AF-A0A7K4H7T3-F1
#
_cell.length_a   1.000
_cell.length_b   1.000
_cell.length_c   1.000
_cell.angle_alpha   90.00
_cell.angle_beta   90.00
_cell.angle_gamma   90.00
#
_symmetry.space_group_name_H-M   'P 1'
#
loop_
_entity.id
_entity.type
_entity.pdbx_description
1 polymer ?
#
loop_
_entity_poly.entity_id
_entity_poly.type
_entity_poly.pdbx_seq_one_letter_code
_entity_poly.pdbx_strand_id
1 'polypeptide(L)'
;MSIHSEDVVIHAISHKIRREIMELLKEGSKTFSELLNHFDISTGKLNYHLNQIKGFIRKDPKKNYNITHLGLKALEILEAIRKEFTEIERPLLKEAFISQKDSAKPLILQGINLGIGGLIFMVSVTIFLFVVFLMDPNAPIFVLPIIIVMLLGEIIGLTWVIRIRTSAPAFIERFNRHLRESKS
;
A
#
# COMPACT_ATOMS: atom_id res chain seq x y z
N MET A 1 23.47 15.37 -8.05
CA MET A 1 22.32 14.90 -7.25
C MET A 1 22.78 14.84 -5.80
N SER A 2 22.22 15.67 -4.92
CA SER A 2 22.50 15.58 -3.49
C SER A 2 21.85 14.31 -2.96
N ILE A 3 22.65 13.37 -2.45
CA ILE A 3 22.10 12.17 -1.81
C ILE A 3 21.66 12.59 -0.41
N HIS A 4 20.36 12.55 -0.16
CA HIS A 4 19.78 12.75 1.17
C HIS A 4 20.10 11.54 2.05
N SER A 5 21.05 11.71 2.97
CA SER A 5 21.57 10.63 3.81
C SER A 5 20.50 10.00 4.71
N GLU A 6 19.58 10.84 5.19
CA GLU A 6 18.44 10.51 6.01
C GLU A 6 17.49 9.53 5.30
N ASP A 7 17.13 9.81 4.06
CA ASP A 7 16.25 8.95 3.26
C ASP A 7 16.87 7.58 3.01
N VAL A 8 18.17 7.56 2.71
CA VAL A 8 18.91 6.32 2.46
C VAL A 8 18.94 5.45 3.72
N VAL A 9 19.22 6.04 4.89
CA VAL A 9 19.26 5.32 6.17
C VAL A 9 17.86 4.85 6.58
N ILE A 10 16.86 5.73 6.56
CA ILE A 10 15.47 5.42 6.91
C ILE A 10 14.93 4.31 6.00
N HIS A 11 15.20 4.38 4.69
CA HIS A 11 14.80 3.34 3.75
C HIS A 11 15.45 2.00 4.11
N ALA A 12 16.74 1.96 4.42
CA ALA A 12 17.41 0.72 4.80
C ALA A 12 16.78 0.07 6.06
N ILE A 13 16.54 0.85 7.11
CA ILE A 13 16.03 0.35 8.39
C ILE A 13 14.50 0.18 8.46
N SER A 14 13.74 0.67 7.47
CA SER A 14 12.26 0.60 7.51
C SER A 14 11.69 -0.83 7.47
N HIS A 15 12.42 -1.80 6.91
CA HIS A 15 11.95 -3.18 6.78
C HIS A 15 12.55 -4.13 7.83
N LYS A 16 11.70 -4.95 8.46
CA LYS A 16 12.09 -5.89 9.53
C LYS A 16 13.27 -6.80 9.15
N ILE A 17 13.15 -7.53 8.05
CA ILE A 17 14.21 -8.43 7.56
C ILE A 17 15.55 -7.71 7.34
N ARG A 18 15.54 -6.46 6.85
CA ARG A 18 16.79 -5.72 6.62
C ARG A 18 17.49 -5.35 7.93
N ARG A 19 16.71 -4.97 8.94
CA ARG A 19 17.23 -4.72 10.30
C ARG A 19 17.82 -5.99 10.90
N GLU A 20 17.08 -7.09 10.84
CA GLU A 20 17.51 -8.38 11.40
C GLU A 20 18.76 -8.91 10.69
N ILE A 21 18.88 -8.76 9.36
CA ILE A 21 20.12 -9.08 8.64
C ILE A 21 21.29 -8.25 9.20
N MET A 22 21.12 -6.94 9.36
CA MET A 22 22.19 -6.09 9.89
C MET A 22 22.53 -6.43 11.35
N GLU A 23 21.53 -6.73 12.18
CA GLU A 23 21.74 -7.18 13.58
C GLU A 23 22.54 -8.49 13.63
N LEU A 24 22.17 -9.51 12.83
CA LEU A 24 22.94 -10.76 12.73
C LEU A 24 24.39 -10.54 12.25
N LEU A 25 24.60 -9.60 11.33
CA LEU A 25 25.91 -9.27 10.80
C LEU A 25 26.76 -8.39 11.75
N LYS A 26 26.13 -7.75 12.74
CA LYS A 26 26.81 -7.08 13.87
C LYS A 26 27.42 -8.12 14.82
N GLU A 27 26.77 -9.28 14.97
CA GLU A 27 27.25 -10.40 15.81
C GLU A 27 28.36 -11.23 15.13
N GLY A 28 28.37 -11.30 13.80
CA GLY A 28 29.44 -11.96 13.07
C GLY A 28 29.14 -12.11 11.57
N SER A 29 30.17 -12.41 10.78
CA SER A 29 29.99 -12.62 9.34
C SER A 29 29.11 -13.84 9.05
N LYS A 30 28.18 -13.74 8.10
CA LYS A 30 27.29 -14.84 7.70
C LYS A 30 27.36 -15.09 6.20
N THR A 31 27.30 -16.35 5.80
CA THR A 31 27.11 -16.78 4.41
C THR A 31 25.69 -16.47 3.94
N PHE A 32 25.48 -16.54 2.62
CA PHE A 32 24.13 -16.45 2.05
C PHE A 32 23.21 -17.55 2.59
N SER A 33 23.70 -18.79 2.68
CA SER A 33 22.92 -19.93 3.13
C SER A 33 22.54 -19.83 4.61
N GLU A 34 23.42 -19.32 5.47
CA GLU A 34 23.08 -19.07 6.88
C GLU A 34 21.99 -18.02 7.03
N LEU A 35 22.04 -16.94 6.26
CA LEU A 35 20.98 -15.94 6.24
C LEU A 35 19.67 -16.54 5.69
N LEU A 36 19.74 -17.33 4.62
CA LEU A 36 18.56 -17.98 4.04
C LEU A 36 17.92 -18.99 4.99
N ASN A 37 18.71 -19.73 5.76
CA ASN A 37 18.19 -20.67 6.74
C ASN A 37 17.58 -19.96 7.96
N HIS A 38 18.02 -18.74 8.26
CA HIS A 38 17.47 -17.93 9.35
C HIS A 38 16.12 -17.32 8.98
N PHE A 39 15.98 -16.82 7.75
CA PHE A 39 14.73 -16.22 7.26
C PHE A 39 13.99 -17.24 6.42
N ASP A 40 12.83 -17.75 6.87
CA ASP A 40 11.95 -18.63 6.10
C ASP A 40 11.34 -17.92 4.86
N ILE A 41 12.19 -17.62 3.89
CA ILE A 41 11.89 -16.84 2.68
C ILE A 41 12.61 -17.44 1.47
N SER A 42 12.10 -17.13 0.28
CA SER A 42 12.75 -17.58 -0.96
C SER A 42 14.10 -16.89 -1.19
N THR A 43 14.99 -17.59 -1.91
CA THR A 43 16.29 -17.08 -2.38
C THR A 43 16.18 -15.71 -3.06
N GLY A 44 15.17 -15.55 -3.93
CA GLY A 44 14.94 -14.28 -4.63
C GLY A 44 14.57 -13.14 -3.69
N LYS A 45 13.77 -13.42 -2.66
CA LYS A 45 13.37 -12.44 -1.65
C LYS A 45 14.54 -12.03 -0.75
N LEU A 46 15.39 -12.97 -0.34
CA LEU A 46 16.61 -12.64 0.39
C LEU A 46 17.55 -11.77 -0.45
N ASN A 47 17.78 -12.15 -1.71
CA ASN A 47 18.64 -11.37 -2.62
C ASN A 47 18.11 -9.95 -2.83
N TYR A 48 16.79 -9.79 -2.95
CA TYR A 48 16.15 -8.48 -2.98
C TYR A 48 16.51 -7.65 -1.73
N HIS A 49 16.35 -8.20 -0.53
CA HIS A 49 16.69 -7.48 0.70
C HIS A 49 18.17 -7.11 0.80
N LEU A 50 19.08 -8.02 0.45
CA LEU A 50 20.52 -7.78 0.44
C LEU A 50 20.92 -6.66 -0.54
N ASN A 51 20.30 -6.63 -1.73
CA ASN A 51 20.51 -5.56 -2.70
C ASN A 51 20.01 -4.19 -2.19
N GLN A 52 18.88 -4.17 -1.48
CA GLN A 52 18.33 -2.93 -0.91
C GLN A 52 19.18 -2.34 0.23
N ILE A 53 20.05 -3.14 0.87
CA ILE A 53 21.03 -2.67 1.88
C ILE A 53 22.47 -2.73 1.39
N LYS A 54 22.69 -2.81 0.08
CA LYS A 54 24.03 -2.76 -0.50
C LYS A 54 24.70 -1.45 -0.10
N GLY A 55 25.90 -1.52 0.46
CA GLY A 55 26.61 -0.37 1.04
C GLY A 55 26.48 -0.26 2.55
N PHE A 56 25.39 -0.76 3.16
CA PHE A 56 25.30 -0.99 4.61
C PHE A 56 25.95 -2.32 5.00
N ILE A 57 25.97 -3.27 4.07
CA ILE A 57 26.69 -4.54 4.17
C ILE A 57 27.72 -4.64 3.04
N ARG A 58 28.76 -5.46 3.26
CA ARG A 58 29.77 -5.81 2.26
C ARG A 58 29.92 -7.33 2.18
N LYS A 59 30.31 -7.83 1.01
CA LYS A 59 30.63 -9.23 0.79
C LYS A 59 32.14 -9.38 0.69
N ASP A 60 32.73 -10.27 1.47
CA ASP A 60 34.17 -10.53 1.47
C ASP A 60 34.57 -11.51 0.34
N PRO A 61 35.88 -11.73 0.11
CA PRO A 61 36.35 -12.69 -0.90
C PRO A 61 35.90 -14.14 -0.64
N LYS A 62 35.60 -14.49 0.61
CA LYS A 62 35.06 -15.81 1.01
C LYS A 62 33.55 -15.91 0.81
N LYS A 63 32.93 -14.89 0.20
CA LYS A 63 31.48 -14.77 -0.05
C LYS A 63 30.64 -14.63 1.23
N ASN A 64 31.25 -14.26 2.36
CA ASN A 64 30.52 -13.94 3.58
C ASN A 64 30.10 -12.48 3.58
N TYR A 65 28.90 -12.23 4.09
CA TYR A 65 28.40 -10.89 4.36
C TYR A 65 28.94 -10.39 5.69
N ASN A 66 29.26 -9.10 5.72
CA ASN A 66 29.79 -8.38 6.88
C ASN A 66 29.09 -7.02 6.95
N ILE A 67 28.80 -6.53 8.15
CA ILE A 67 28.28 -5.17 8.33
C ILE A 67 29.37 -4.14 8.07
N THR A 68 29.01 -3.02 7.44
CA THR A 68 29.91 -1.87 7.22
C THR A 68 29.75 -0.85 8.35
N HIS A 69 30.62 0.17 8.38
CA HIS A 69 30.46 1.29 9.30
C HIS A 69 29.15 2.06 9.08
N LEU A 70 28.68 2.18 7.83
CA LEU A 70 27.39 2.78 7.53
C LEU A 70 26.23 1.93 8.07
N GLY A 71 26.33 0.60 7.96
CA GLY A 71 25.38 -0.34 8.55
C GLY A 71 25.29 -0.21 10.08
N LEU A 72 26.43 -0.07 10.75
CA LEU A 72 26.48 0.14 12.20
C LEU A 72 25.80 1.45 12.61
N LYS A 73 26.12 2.56 11.92
CA LYS A 73 25.45 3.86 12.14
C LYS A 73 23.93 3.79 11.96
N ALA A 74 23.46 3.04 10.95
CA ALA A 74 22.03 2.85 10.72
C ALA A 74 21.35 2.11 11.89
N LEU A 75 22.02 1.10 12.47
CA LEU A 75 21.54 0.39 13.65
C LEU A 75 21.54 1.28 14.90
N GLU A 76 22.54 2.13 15.10
CA GLU A 76 22.58 3.08 16.21
C GLU A 76 21.39 4.06 16.17
N ILE A 77 21.06 4.58 14.98
CA ILE A 77 19.88 5.43 14.76
C ILE A 77 18.59 4.67 15.08
N LEU A 78 18.49 3.42 14.61
CA LEU A 78 17.36 2.56 14.92
C LEU A 78 17.21 2.31 16.41
N GLU A 79 18.30 2.06 17.13
CA GLU A 79 18.32 1.91 18.59
C GLU A 79 17.86 3.19 19.28
N ALA A 80 18.27 4.37 18.80
CA ALA A 80 17.80 5.65 19.30
C ALA A 80 16.28 5.84 19.10
N ILE A 81 15.72 5.41 17.97
CA ILE A 81 14.27 5.43 17.69
C ILE A 81 13.51 4.42 18.57
N ARG A 82 14.13 3.27 18.88
CA ARG A 82 13.53 2.21 19.72
C ARG A 82 13.48 2.55 21.21
N LYS A 83 14.24 3.54 21.67
CA LYS A 83 14.18 3.99 23.07
C LYS A 83 12.73 4.29 23.44
N GLU A 84 12.33 3.86 24.64
CA GLU A 84 10.94 3.85 25.06
C GLU A 84 10.30 5.23 24.89
N PHE A 85 9.32 5.30 23.99
CA PHE A 85 8.41 6.43 23.94
C PHE A 85 7.62 6.47 25.24
N THR A 86 7.64 7.64 25.86
CA THR A 86 6.88 7.92 27.09
C THR A 86 5.39 7.68 26.87
N GLU A 87 4.64 7.46 27.94
CA GLU A 87 3.17 7.33 27.88
C GLU A 87 2.50 8.56 27.23
N ILE A 88 3.16 9.72 27.26
CA ILE A 88 2.71 10.96 26.61
C ILE A 88 2.95 10.93 25.09
N GLU A 89 4.04 10.33 24.62
CA GLU A 89 4.41 10.28 23.19
C GLU A 89 3.68 9.19 22.41
N ARG A 90 3.31 8.08 23.07
CA ARG A 90 2.55 6.97 22.45
C ARG A 90 1.27 7.39 21.73
N PRO A 91 0.36 8.22 22.29
CA PRO A 91 -0.80 8.70 21.55
C PRO A 91 -0.40 9.55 20.34
N LEU A 92 0.62 10.40 20.47
CA LEU A 92 1.11 11.26 19.38
C LEU A 92 1.67 10.43 18.22
N LEU A 93 2.41 9.35 18.50
CA LEU A 93 2.88 8.41 17.48
C LEU A 93 1.73 7.72 16.75
N LYS A 94 0.68 7.35 17.49
CA LYS A 94 -0.52 6.74 16.92
C LYS A 94 -1.24 7.69 15.98
N GLU A 95 -1.37 8.97 16.36
CA GLU A 95 -1.94 10.01 15.52
C GLU A 95 -1.10 10.25 14.25
N ALA A 96 0.22 10.39 14.40
CA ALA A 96 1.13 10.53 13.26
C ALA A 96 1.03 9.35 12.30
N PHE A 97 0.99 8.11 12.82
CA PHE A 97 0.81 6.91 12.00
C PHE A 97 -0.51 6.90 11.23
N ILE A 98 -1.62 7.28 11.89
CA ILE A 98 -2.94 7.35 11.24
C ILE A 98 -2.92 8.40 10.13
N SER A 99 -2.41 9.60 10.41
CA SER A 99 -2.32 10.69 9.44
C SER A 99 -1.49 10.30 8.20
N GLN A 100 -0.35 9.63 8.40
CA GLN A 100 0.52 9.17 7.31
C GLN A 100 -0.15 8.07 6.46
N LYS A 101 -0.90 7.15 7.10
CA LYS A 101 -1.59 6.05 6.41
C LYS A 101 -2.86 6.51 5.68
N ASP A 102 -3.51 7.55 6.16
CA ASP A 102 -4.69 8.15 5.53
C ASP A 102 -4.38 8.82 4.18
N SER A 103 -3.11 8.86 3.74
CA SER A 103 -2.71 9.25 2.39
C SER A 103 -3.31 8.39 1.27
N ALA A 104 -3.87 7.20 1.56
CA ALA A 104 -4.64 6.41 0.59
C ALA A 104 -6.10 6.89 0.40
N LYS A 105 -6.61 7.71 1.33
CA LYS A 105 -7.96 8.32 1.26
C LYS A 105 -8.20 9.11 -0.04
N PRO A 106 -7.29 9.99 -0.52
CA PRO A 106 -7.49 10.68 -1.79
C PRO A 106 -7.63 9.73 -2.98
N LEU A 107 -6.88 8.62 -3.04
CA LEU A 107 -6.97 7.65 -4.13
C LEU A 107 -8.31 6.89 -4.12
N ILE A 108 -8.78 6.46 -2.94
CA ILE A 108 -10.08 5.80 -2.80
C ILE A 108 -11.22 6.75 -3.19
N LEU A 109 -11.15 8.01 -2.76
CA LEU A 109 -12.14 9.03 -3.12
C LEU A 109 -12.11 9.37 -4.62
N GLN A 110 -10.91 9.44 -5.22
CA GLN A 110 -10.76 9.60 -6.67
C GLN A 110 -11.39 8.43 -7.43
N GLY A 111 -11.19 7.19 -7.00
CA GLY A 111 -11.82 6.01 -7.60
C GLY A 111 -13.35 6.05 -7.51
N ILE A 112 -13.90 6.46 -6.37
CA ILE A 112 -15.36 6.65 -6.20
C ILE A 112 -15.88 7.74 -7.15
N ASN A 113 -15.20 8.88 -7.23
CA ASN A 113 -15.62 9.99 -8.11
C ASN A 113 -15.54 9.60 -9.60
N LEU A 114 -14.52 8.84 -10.01
CA LEU A 114 -14.41 8.29 -11.35
C LEU A 114 -15.56 7.30 -11.64
N GLY A 115 -15.91 6.44 -10.68
CA GLY A 115 -17.06 5.55 -10.79
C GLY A 115 -18.39 6.29 -10.96
N ILE A 116 -18.61 7.36 -10.20
CA ILE A 116 -19.78 8.24 -10.35
C ILE A 116 -19.80 8.88 -11.74
N GLY A 117 -18.67 9.44 -12.19
CA GLY A 117 -18.55 10.06 -13.51
C GLY A 117 -18.83 9.08 -14.65
N GLY A 118 -18.30 7.86 -14.57
CA GLY A 118 -18.57 6.79 -15.53
C GLY A 118 -20.06 6.40 -15.58
N LEU A 119 -20.73 6.36 -14.43
CA LEU A 119 -22.15 6.03 -14.38
C LEU A 119 -23.03 7.13 -14.98
N ILE A 120 -22.71 8.40 -14.71
CA ILE A 120 -23.39 9.55 -15.35
C ILE A 120 -23.20 9.51 -16.88
N PHE A 121 -21.99 9.18 -17.33
CA PHE A 121 -21.71 9.03 -18.76
C PHE A 121 -22.54 7.92 -19.39
N MET A 122 -22.62 6.74 -18.75
CA MET A 122 -23.45 5.63 -19.24
C MET A 122 -24.93 5.99 -19.33
N VAL A 123 -25.49 6.62 -18.28
CA VAL A 123 -26.88 7.10 -18.28
C VAL A 123 -27.12 8.07 -19.45
N SER A 124 -26.16 8.97 -19.71
CA SER A 124 -26.25 9.93 -20.83
C SER A 124 -26.27 9.21 -22.19
N VAL A 125 -25.46 8.16 -22.36
CA VAL A 125 -25.46 7.33 -23.57
C VAL A 125 -26.79 6.58 -23.72
N THR A 126 -27.32 6.00 -22.64
CA THR A 126 -28.59 5.28 -22.65
C THR A 126 -29.76 6.19 -23.01
N ILE A 127 -29.82 7.41 -22.44
CA ILE A 127 -30.80 8.43 -22.80
C ILE A 127 -30.68 8.80 -24.28
N PHE A 128 -29.46 9.02 -24.78
CA PHE A 128 -29.22 9.33 -26.18
C PHE A 128 -29.73 8.21 -27.12
N LEU A 129 -29.42 6.95 -26.82
CA LEU A 129 -29.91 5.80 -27.59
C LEU A 129 -31.44 5.70 -27.58
N PHE A 130 -32.06 5.99 -26.44
CA PHE A 130 -33.52 6.01 -26.33
C PHE A 130 -34.16 7.11 -27.18
N VAL A 131 -33.56 8.31 -27.21
CA VAL A 131 -34.03 9.41 -28.08
C VAL A 131 -33.90 9.02 -29.55
N VAL A 132 -32.77 8.44 -29.97
CA VAL A 132 -32.57 7.96 -31.35
C VAL A 132 -33.62 6.91 -31.73
N PHE A 133 -33.92 5.97 -30.83
CA PHE A 133 -34.97 4.97 -31.03
C PHE A 133 -36.36 5.60 -31.27
N LEU A 134 -36.71 6.66 -30.52
CA LEU A 134 -37.99 7.36 -30.70
C LEU A 134 -38.09 8.15 -32.01
N MET A 135 -36.96 8.58 -32.57
CA MET A 135 -36.92 9.38 -33.80
C MET A 135 -36.94 8.53 -35.07
N ASP A 136 -36.64 7.22 -35.01
CA ASP A 136 -36.65 6.31 -36.15
C ASP A 136 -37.93 5.46 -36.16
N PRO A 137 -38.88 5.71 -37.11
CA PRO A 137 -40.11 4.93 -37.22
C PRO A 137 -39.89 3.46 -37.55
N ASN A 138 -38.72 3.12 -38.11
CA ASN A 138 -38.35 1.76 -38.48
C ASN A 138 -37.47 1.08 -37.42
N ALA A 139 -37.27 1.72 -36.26
CA ALA A 139 -36.44 1.17 -35.20
C ALA A 139 -36.94 -0.22 -34.78
N PRO A 140 -36.05 -1.24 -34.75
CA PRO A 140 -36.48 -2.58 -34.38
C PRO A 140 -36.93 -2.64 -32.92
N ILE A 141 -38.13 -3.16 -32.67
CA ILE A 141 -38.72 -3.19 -31.32
C ILE A 141 -37.90 -3.99 -30.30
N PHE A 142 -37.04 -4.91 -30.76
CA PHE A 142 -36.13 -5.67 -29.89
C PHE A 142 -35.04 -4.82 -29.23
N VAL A 143 -34.85 -3.57 -29.64
CA VAL A 143 -33.91 -2.63 -29.00
C VAL A 143 -34.44 -2.14 -27.65
N LEU A 144 -35.76 -2.04 -27.48
CA LEU A 144 -36.41 -1.56 -26.26
C LEU A 144 -36.04 -2.39 -25.00
N PRO A 145 -36.10 -3.74 -25.00
CA PRO A 145 -35.68 -4.52 -23.83
C PRO A 145 -34.19 -4.37 -23.51
N ILE A 146 -33.33 -4.11 -24.50
CA ILE A 146 -31.90 -3.84 -24.27
C ILE A 146 -31.74 -2.53 -23.48
N ILE A 147 -32.44 -1.46 -23.89
CA ILE A 147 -32.43 -0.17 -23.18
C ILE A 147 -32.96 -0.33 -21.76
N ILE A 148 -34.05 -1.11 -21.56
CA ILE A 148 -34.60 -1.39 -20.22
C ILE A 148 -33.57 -2.10 -19.33
N VAL A 149 -32.87 -3.11 -19.86
CA VAL A 149 -31.81 -3.82 -19.11
C VAL A 149 -30.65 -2.89 -18.77
N MET A 150 -30.26 -1.98 -19.69
CA MET A 150 -29.22 -0.97 -19.42
C MET A 150 -29.63 -0.03 -18.28
N LEU A 151 -30.85 0.50 -18.31
CA LEU A 151 -31.38 1.37 -17.24
C LEU A 151 -31.44 0.65 -15.88
N LEU A 152 -31.84 -0.63 -15.87
CA LEU A 152 -31.84 -1.44 -14.64
C LEU A 152 -30.41 -1.62 -14.11
N GLY A 153 -29.45 -1.89 -14.99
CA GLY A 153 -28.04 -1.98 -14.66
C GLY A 153 -27.49 -0.69 -14.05
N GLU A 154 -27.88 0.48 -14.58
CA GLU A 154 -27.50 1.80 -14.07
C GLU A 154 -28.07 2.07 -12.67
N ILE A 155 -29.32 1.69 -12.40
CA ILE A 155 -29.95 1.81 -11.07
C ILE A 155 -29.20 0.94 -10.04
N ILE A 156 -28.85 -0.29 -10.42
CA ILE A 156 -28.07 -1.20 -9.59
C ILE A 156 -26.68 -0.61 -9.32
N GLY A 157 -26.02 -0.12 -10.36
CA GLY A 157 -24.71 0.53 -10.27
C GLY A 157 -24.74 1.75 -9.36
N LEU A 158 -25.75 2.60 -9.47
CA LEU A 158 -25.93 3.79 -8.65
C LEU A 158 -26.13 3.42 -7.18
N THR A 159 -26.96 2.41 -6.92
CA THR A 159 -27.20 1.88 -5.57
C THR A 159 -25.91 1.33 -4.96
N TRP A 160 -25.12 0.60 -5.74
CA TRP A 160 -23.83 0.07 -5.31
C TRP A 160 -22.81 1.18 -5.00
N VAL A 161 -22.70 2.19 -5.86
CA VAL A 161 -21.80 3.34 -5.67
C VAL A 161 -22.20 4.16 -4.44
N ILE A 162 -23.50 4.43 -4.25
CA ILE A 162 -24.01 5.13 -3.05
C ILE A 162 -23.66 4.33 -1.80
N ARG A 163 -23.90 3.01 -1.81
CA ARG A 163 -23.57 2.12 -0.70
C ARG A 163 -22.08 2.12 -0.37
N ILE A 164 -21.21 2.13 -1.38
CA ILE A 164 -19.76 2.21 -1.17
C ILE A 164 -19.37 3.56 -0.59
N ARG A 165 -19.89 4.67 -1.14
CA ARG A 165 -19.58 6.01 -0.65
C ARG A 165 -20.00 6.20 0.81
N THR A 166 -21.16 5.69 1.21
CA THR A 166 -21.64 5.77 2.59
C THR A 166 -20.95 4.79 3.53
N SER A 167 -20.51 3.63 3.02
CA SER A 167 -19.79 2.63 3.83
C SER A 167 -18.30 2.91 3.93
N ALA A 168 -17.71 3.71 3.03
CA ALA A 168 -16.28 3.98 2.98
C ALA A 168 -15.72 4.56 4.31
N PRO A 169 -16.36 5.53 4.99
CA PRO A 169 -15.88 6.03 6.27
C PRO A 169 -15.89 4.95 7.36
N ALA A 170 -16.99 4.21 7.47
CA ALA A 170 -17.14 3.14 8.46
C ALA A 170 -16.21 1.94 8.18
N PHE A 171 -15.93 1.65 6.90
CA PHE A 171 -14.97 0.63 6.50
C PHE A 171 -13.55 1.04 6.88
N ILE A 172 -13.15 2.28 6.58
CA ILE A 172 -11.85 2.83 6.97
C ILE A 172 -11.70 2.82 8.49
N GLU A 173 -12.75 3.19 9.23
CA GLU A 173 -12.75 3.17 10.69
C GLU A 173 -12.63 1.75 11.26
N ARG A 174 -13.39 0.79 10.72
CA ARG A 174 -13.31 -0.63 11.10
C ARG A 174 -11.94 -1.22 10.79
N PHE A 175 -11.37 -0.90 9.63
CA PHE A 175 -10.04 -1.33 9.22
C PHE A 175 -8.97 -0.74 10.16
N ASN A 176 -9.09 0.55 10.47
CA ASN A 176 -8.22 1.22 11.44
C ASN A 176 -8.37 0.63 12.85
N ARG A 177 -9.57 0.19 13.26
CA ARG A 177 -9.80 -0.50 14.53
C ARG A 177 -9.14 -1.88 14.60
N HIS A 178 -9.29 -2.72 13.59
CA HIS A 178 -8.63 -4.04 13.56
C HIS A 178 -7.10 -3.92 13.59
N LEU A 179 -6.54 -2.88 12.94
CA LEU A 179 -5.11 -2.58 13.03
C LEU A 179 -4.66 -2.10 14.41
N ARG A 180 -5.55 -1.50 15.20
CA ARG A 180 -5.30 -1.12 16.60
C ARG A 180 -5.33 -2.34 17.52
N GLU A 181 -6.19 -3.32 17.24
CA GLU A 181 -6.40 -4.51 18.08
C GLU A 181 -5.40 -5.64 17.78
N SER A 182 -4.95 -5.84 16.54
CA SER A 182 -4.01 -6.92 16.19
C SER A 182 -2.56 -6.68 16.65
N LYS A 183 -2.28 -5.57 17.33
CA LYS A 183 -0.93 -5.17 17.77
C LYS A 183 -0.85 -4.81 19.26
N SER A 184 -1.94 -5.00 19.99
CA SER A 184 -1.95 -5.11 21.46
C SER A 184 -1.72 -6.55 21.87
#